data_AF-A0A8H3X539-F1
#
_entry.id   AF-A0A8H3X539-F1
#
_cell.length_a   1.000
_cell.length_b   1.000
_cell.length_c   1.000
_cell.angle_alpha   90.00
_cell.angle_beta   90.00
_cell.angle_gamma   90.00
#
_symmetry.space_group_name_H-M   'P 1'
#
loop_
_entity.id
_entity.type
_entity.pdbx_description
1 polymer ?
#
loop_
_entity_poly.entity_id
_entity_poly.type
_entity_poly.pdbx_seq_one_letter_code
_entity_poly.pdbx_strand_id
1 'polypeptide(L)'
;MSLFRISSHVSFGISKFVINKPALKQVFPTSFVGITRLYASKPKTLKERLSELVPEKQEEIKKIKKEHGAKSLGNVTVDMAYGGMRGIKGLIWEGSVLDPDEGIEFHDYTINECRELLPKADDGEEPLPEGLFWLLVTGEIPSKEQVQALSAEFAARSAIPSFVEDLIDRCPNTLHPMSQFSLAVTALQHDSNFAKAYQTGVNKNEYWLYLYEDAMDLISKLPNVAGRIYRNVYKDGKVPPIEPDRDYSYNLAKILGYSDNKDFVELLRLYLTIHSDHEGGNVSAHTTVIK
;
A
#
# COMPACT_ATOMS: atom_id res chain seq x y z
N MET A 1 9.31 -9.71 23.78
CA MET A 1 8.89 -8.54 24.59
C MET A 1 7.38 -8.61 24.71
N SER A 2 6.89 -9.28 25.76
CA SER A 2 5.46 -9.55 25.99
C SER A 2 4.82 -8.41 26.79
N LEU A 3 3.52 -8.20 26.57
CA LEU A 3 2.57 -7.26 27.20
C LEU A 3 2.42 -5.91 26.49
N PHE A 4 1.40 -5.78 25.65
CA PHE A 4 0.17 -5.01 25.92
C PHE A 4 -0.81 -5.21 24.74
N ARG A 5 -1.73 -6.18 24.87
CA ARG A 5 -2.89 -6.36 23.98
C ARG A 5 -4.14 -6.22 24.85
N ILE A 6 -4.85 -5.10 24.75
CA ILE A 6 -6.15 -4.92 25.41
C ILE A 6 -7.21 -5.42 24.44
N SER A 7 -7.58 -6.70 24.55
CA SER A 7 -8.71 -7.29 23.84
C SER A 7 -9.97 -7.14 24.68
N SER A 8 -11.00 -6.51 24.12
CA SER A 8 -12.28 -6.27 24.79
C SER A 8 -13.42 -6.97 24.04
N HIS A 9 -13.54 -8.30 24.18
CA HIS A 9 -14.76 -9.03 23.78
C HIS A 9 -15.22 -9.95 24.92
N VAL A 10 -16.28 -9.52 25.62
CA VAL A 10 -17.02 -10.33 26.60
C VAL A 10 -18.20 -10.96 25.85
N SER A 11 -18.17 -12.28 25.69
CA SER A 11 -19.25 -13.07 25.09
C SER A 11 -20.16 -13.61 26.20
N PHE A 12 -21.42 -13.19 26.25
CA PHE A 12 -22.44 -13.77 27.12
C PHE A 12 -23.28 -14.78 26.33
N GLY A 13 -23.19 -16.05 26.75
CA GLY A 13 -24.03 -17.13 26.26
C GLY A 13 -25.47 -17.02 26.78
N ILE A 14 -26.44 -17.29 25.90
CA ILE A 14 -27.85 -17.46 26.29
C ILE A 14 -28.35 -18.80 25.76
N SER A 15 -28.89 -19.57 26.70
CA SER A 15 -29.36 -20.94 26.60
C SER A 15 -30.58 -21.09 25.68
N LYS A 16 -30.64 -22.25 25.00
CA LYS A 16 -31.76 -22.75 24.22
C LYS A 16 -33.01 -22.91 25.09
N PHE A 17 -34.15 -22.36 24.64
CA PHE A 17 -35.48 -22.77 25.06
C PHE A 17 -36.26 -23.24 23.83
N VAL A 18 -36.66 -24.51 23.88
CA VAL A 18 -37.52 -25.18 22.90
C VAL A 18 -38.97 -24.98 23.35
N ILE A 19 -39.80 -24.38 22.49
CA ILE A 19 -41.26 -24.42 22.64
C ILE A 19 -41.85 -24.93 21.33
N ASN A 20 -42.58 -26.03 21.43
CA ASN A 20 -43.21 -26.78 20.35
C ASN A 20 -44.70 -26.42 20.32
N LYS A 21 -45.29 -26.10 19.14
CA LYS A 21 -46.75 -26.16 18.84
C LYS A 21 -47.01 -25.88 17.33
N PRO A 22 -48.17 -26.30 16.77
CA PRO A 22 -48.22 -27.16 15.60
C PRO A 22 -48.72 -26.48 14.32
N ALA A 23 -48.63 -27.25 13.23
CA ALA A 23 -48.88 -26.90 11.84
C ALA A 23 -50.22 -26.20 11.54
N LEU A 24 -50.15 -25.12 10.78
CA LEU A 24 -51.25 -24.52 10.02
C LEU A 24 -50.84 -24.43 8.55
N LYS A 25 -51.53 -25.17 7.69
CA LYS A 25 -51.42 -25.05 6.23
C LYS A 25 -52.03 -23.71 5.81
N GLN A 26 -51.23 -22.82 5.22
CA GLN A 26 -51.72 -21.68 4.46
C GLN A 26 -51.28 -21.78 3.01
N VAL A 27 -52.25 -21.61 2.12
CA VAL A 27 -52.15 -21.61 0.67
C VAL A 27 -51.54 -20.26 0.25
N PHE A 28 -50.40 -20.29 -0.45
CA PHE A 28 -49.79 -19.08 -1.02
C PHE A 28 -50.43 -18.73 -2.36
N PRO A 29 -50.92 -17.50 -2.57
CA PRO A 29 -51.23 -17.01 -3.89
C PRO A 29 -49.94 -16.64 -4.63
N THR A 30 -49.89 -16.95 -5.92
CA THR A 30 -48.83 -16.59 -6.85
C THR A 30 -48.58 -15.09 -6.83
N SER A 31 -47.42 -14.68 -6.29
CA SER A 31 -46.97 -13.29 -6.25
C SER A 31 -45.90 -13.10 -7.33
N PHE A 32 -46.10 -12.09 -8.19
CA PHE A 32 -45.14 -11.66 -9.20
C PHE A 32 -43.76 -11.43 -8.57
N VAL A 33 -42.73 -12.10 -9.09
CA VAL A 33 -41.33 -11.81 -8.76
C VAL A 33 -40.98 -10.48 -9.43
N GLY A 34 -41.07 -9.40 -8.66
CA GLY A 34 -40.42 -8.15 -9.03
C GLY A 34 -38.92 -8.37 -9.01
N ILE A 35 -38.27 -8.24 -10.17
CA ILE A 35 -36.81 -8.20 -10.28
C ILE A 35 -36.37 -6.88 -9.62
N THR A 36 -36.04 -6.92 -8.33
CA THR A 36 -35.29 -5.85 -7.68
C THR A 36 -33.89 -5.87 -8.29
N ARG A 37 -33.60 -4.92 -9.19
CA ARG A 37 -32.22 -4.59 -9.53
C ARG A 37 -31.55 -4.11 -8.25
N LEU A 38 -30.75 -4.98 -7.65
CA LEU A 38 -29.77 -4.57 -6.66
C LEU A 38 -28.78 -3.66 -7.40
N TYR A 39 -28.87 -2.36 -7.19
CA TYR A 39 -27.80 -1.45 -7.56
C TYR A 39 -26.62 -1.80 -6.65
N ALA A 40 -25.67 -2.58 -7.17
CA ALA A 40 -24.39 -2.73 -6.50
C ALA A 40 -23.75 -1.33 -6.46
N SER A 41 -23.63 -0.76 -5.26
CA SER A 41 -22.87 0.47 -5.06
C SER A 41 -21.44 0.23 -5.57
N LYS A 42 -20.95 1.09 -6.46
CA LYS A 42 -19.56 1.05 -6.93
C LYS A 42 -18.62 0.96 -5.72
N PRO A 43 -17.60 0.09 -5.72
CA PRO A 43 -16.65 0.04 -4.62
C PRO A 43 -16.00 1.42 -4.44
N LYS A 44 -15.83 1.84 -3.17
CA LYS A 44 -15.19 3.11 -2.84
C LYS A 44 -13.76 3.13 -3.37
N THR A 45 -13.32 4.28 -3.83
CA THR A 45 -11.91 4.51 -4.19
C THR A 45 -11.03 4.51 -2.95
N LEU A 46 -9.72 4.28 -3.14
CA LEU A 46 -8.75 4.31 -2.03
C LEU A 46 -8.75 5.66 -1.31
N LYS A 47 -8.81 6.77 -2.06
CA LYS A 47 -8.85 8.13 -1.51
C LYS A 47 -10.11 8.38 -0.67
N GLU A 48 -11.27 7.94 -1.14
CA GLU A 48 -12.52 8.06 -0.39
C GLU A 48 -12.46 7.26 0.91
N ARG A 49 -11.97 6.01 0.86
CA ARG A 49 -11.83 5.19 2.07
C ARG A 49 -10.83 5.81 3.06
N LEU A 50 -9.69 6.30 2.57
CA LEU A 50 -8.70 6.97 3.39
C LEU A 50 -9.27 8.25 4.05
N SER A 51 -10.11 9.00 3.33
CA SER A 51 -10.80 10.19 3.87
C SER A 51 -11.66 9.88 5.10
N GLU A 52 -12.24 8.68 5.15
CA GLU A 52 -13.07 8.21 6.27
C GLU A 52 -12.23 7.78 7.46
N LEU A 53 -11.08 7.15 7.21
CA LEU A 53 -10.19 6.60 8.23
C LEU A 53 -9.32 7.67 8.93
N VAL A 54 -8.90 8.71 8.20
CA VAL A 54 -8.00 9.75 8.72
C VAL A 54 -8.55 10.43 9.99
N PRO A 55 -9.82 10.87 10.06
CA PRO A 55 -10.36 11.47 11.29
C PRO A 55 -10.35 10.52 12.49
N GLU A 56 -10.66 9.24 12.27
CA GLU A 56 -10.66 8.22 13.33
C GLU A 56 -9.25 8.05 13.91
N LYS A 57 -8.24 7.91 13.04
CA LYS A 57 -6.84 7.81 13.45
C LYS A 57 -6.31 9.08 14.11
N GLN A 58 -6.74 10.26 13.67
CA GLN A 58 -6.38 11.51 14.34
C GLN A 58 -6.91 11.57 15.78
N GLU A 59 -8.14 11.15 16.02
CA GLU A 59 -8.72 11.10 17.37
C GLU A 59 -8.05 10.04 18.24
N GLU A 60 -7.71 8.87 17.68
CA GLU A 60 -6.94 7.83 18.37
C GLU A 60 -5.59 8.37 18.86
N ILE A 61 -4.81 9.02 17.98
CA ILE A 61 -3.51 9.60 18.33
C ILE A 61 -3.65 10.71 19.37
N LYS A 62 -4.68 11.56 19.27
CA LYS A 62 -4.97 12.59 20.29
C LYS A 62 -5.24 11.96 21.65
N LYS A 63 -6.02 10.88 21.69
CA LYS A 63 -6.31 10.14 22.93
C LYS A 63 -5.06 9.53 23.53
N ILE A 64 -4.25 8.81 22.74
CA ILE A 64 -2.99 8.21 23.20
C ILE A 64 -2.05 9.28 23.78
N LYS A 65 -1.91 10.42 23.11
CA LYS A 65 -1.09 11.53 23.63
C LYS A 65 -1.64 12.13 24.91
N LYS A 66 -2.96 12.24 25.05
CA LYS A 66 -3.60 12.76 26.26
C LYS A 66 -3.42 11.81 27.45
N GLU A 67 -3.55 10.51 27.23
CA GLU A 67 -3.52 9.48 28.28
C GLU A 67 -2.10 9.04 28.63
N HIS A 68 -1.18 9.04 27.66
CA HIS A 68 0.14 8.42 27.78
C HIS A 68 1.31 9.31 27.32
N GLY A 69 1.09 10.60 27.02
CA GLY A 69 2.12 11.48 26.47
C GLY A 69 3.36 11.68 27.36
N ALA A 70 3.25 11.47 28.68
CA ALA A 70 4.37 11.53 29.63
C ALA A 70 5.00 10.16 29.95
N LYS A 71 4.50 9.07 29.36
CA LYS A 71 4.98 7.71 29.64
C LYS A 71 6.36 7.51 28.99
N SER A 72 7.35 7.09 29.77
CA SER A 72 8.67 6.75 29.24
C SER A 72 8.60 5.50 28.36
N LEU A 73 9.29 5.55 27.21
CA LEU A 73 9.44 4.42 26.27
C LEU A 73 10.75 3.65 26.49
N GLY A 74 11.63 4.11 27.38
CA GLY A 74 12.94 3.54 27.66
C GLY A 74 13.94 4.59 28.14
N ASN A 75 15.14 4.14 28.50
CA ASN A 75 16.26 5.03 28.85
C ASN A 75 17.16 5.24 27.62
N VAL A 76 17.73 6.44 27.50
CA VAL A 76 18.73 6.77 26.47
C VAL A 76 20.11 6.88 27.14
N THR A 77 21.11 6.23 26.56
CA THR A 77 22.49 6.19 27.07
C THR A 77 23.48 6.79 26.07
N VAL A 78 24.69 7.10 26.53
CA VAL A 78 25.77 7.64 25.67
C VAL A 78 26.14 6.65 24.56
N ASP A 79 26.17 5.35 24.86
CA ASP A 79 26.48 4.31 23.85
C ASP A 79 25.43 4.26 22.75
N MET A 80 24.14 4.46 23.09
CA MET A 80 23.07 4.51 22.09
C MET A 80 23.20 5.75 21.19
N ALA A 81 23.72 6.87 21.71
CA ALA A 81 23.96 8.08 20.91
C ALA A 81 25.09 7.86 19.89
N TYR A 82 26.23 7.31 20.32
CA TYR A 82 27.34 7.00 19.40
C TYR A 82 27.07 5.79 18.50
N GLY A 83 26.21 4.87 18.95
CA GLY A 83 25.83 3.66 18.22
C GLY A 83 24.69 3.86 17.21
N GLY A 84 24.32 5.10 16.90
CA GLY A 84 23.29 5.41 15.90
C GLY A 84 21.88 5.03 16.34
N MET A 85 21.48 5.39 17.56
CA MET A 85 20.16 5.13 18.14
C MET A 85 19.81 3.65 18.33
N ARG A 86 20.81 2.76 18.38
CA ARG A 86 20.59 1.33 18.61
C ARG A 86 19.77 1.08 19.87
N GLY A 87 18.61 0.41 19.71
CA GLY A 87 17.71 0.07 20.82
C GLY A 87 16.83 1.23 21.32
N ILE A 88 16.89 2.41 20.70
CA ILE A 88 16.02 3.54 21.01
C ILE A 88 14.73 3.42 20.20
N LYS A 89 13.57 3.47 20.88
CA LYS A 89 12.26 3.62 20.24
C LYS A 89 12.04 5.09 19.87
N GLY A 90 12.49 5.49 18.69
CA GLY A 90 12.59 6.90 18.29
C GLY A 90 11.51 7.42 17.34
N LEU A 91 10.76 6.53 16.68
CA LEU A 91 9.78 6.90 15.65
C LEU A 91 8.54 6.01 15.72
N ILE A 92 7.45 6.48 15.10
CA ILE A 92 6.20 5.74 14.93
C ILE A 92 6.11 5.33 13.47
N TRP A 93 5.83 4.05 13.23
CA TRP A 93 5.59 3.46 11.93
C TRP A 93 4.39 2.53 12.05
N GLU A 94 3.34 2.78 11.26
CA GLU A 94 2.04 2.11 11.43
C GLU A 94 1.84 0.95 10.44
N GLY A 95 2.56 0.94 9.30
CA GLY A 95 2.29 -0.01 8.21
C GLY A 95 2.77 -1.44 8.47
N SER A 96 3.83 -1.60 9.24
CA SER A 96 4.43 -2.90 9.55
C SER A 96 5.15 -2.93 10.88
N VAL A 97 5.23 -4.13 11.47
CA VAL A 97 5.93 -4.42 12.72
C VAL A 97 6.57 -5.80 12.66
N LEU A 98 7.79 -5.93 13.20
CA LEU A 98 8.48 -7.20 13.27
C LEU A 98 8.11 -7.96 14.56
N ASP A 99 7.38 -9.07 14.42
CA ASP A 99 7.22 -10.05 15.48
C ASP A 99 8.48 -10.93 15.59
N PRO A 100 9.03 -11.16 16.80
CA PRO A 100 10.26 -11.94 16.98
C PRO A 100 10.13 -13.42 16.63
N ASP A 101 8.92 -13.97 16.64
CA ASP A 101 8.65 -15.39 16.41
C ASP A 101 8.06 -15.64 15.00
N GLU A 102 7.12 -14.80 14.56
CA GLU A 102 6.38 -14.96 13.29
C GLU A 102 6.98 -14.16 12.12
N GLY A 103 7.89 -13.22 12.40
CA GLY A 103 8.50 -12.35 11.40
C GLY A 103 7.72 -11.07 11.14
N ILE A 104 7.86 -10.50 9.93
CA ILE A 104 7.25 -9.21 9.61
C ILE A 104 5.74 -9.36 9.38
N GLU A 105 4.97 -8.47 9.98
CA GLU A 105 3.53 -8.35 9.81
C GLU A 105 3.17 -7.01 9.14
N PHE A 106 2.18 -7.04 8.25
CA PHE A 106 1.59 -5.86 7.61
C PHE A 106 0.20 -5.61 8.21
N HIS A 107 0.02 -4.55 9.00
CA HIS A 107 -1.22 -4.29 9.77
C HIS A 107 -1.79 -5.54 10.47
N ASP A 108 -0.96 -6.22 11.28
CA ASP A 108 -1.30 -7.45 12.02
C ASP A 108 -1.53 -8.72 11.17
N TYR A 109 -1.19 -8.69 9.88
CA TYR A 109 -1.23 -9.88 9.00
C TYR A 109 0.19 -10.39 8.71
N THR A 110 0.45 -11.66 8.98
CA THR A 110 1.69 -12.33 8.59
C THR A 110 1.81 -12.43 7.07
N ILE A 111 3.02 -12.70 6.56
CA ILE A 111 3.24 -12.93 5.11
C ILE A 111 2.35 -14.07 4.60
N ASN A 112 2.17 -15.14 5.37
CA ASN A 112 1.34 -16.28 4.96
C ASN A 112 -0.14 -15.90 4.87
N GLU A 113 -0.67 -15.16 5.86
CA GLU A 113 -2.04 -14.65 5.82
C GLU A 113 -2.23 -13.66 4.66
N CYS A 114 -1.25 -12.81 4.39
CA CYS A 114 -1.26 -11.93 3.22
C CYS A 114 -1.34 -12.72 1.91
N ARG A 115 -0.56 -13.79 1.75
CA ARG A 115 -0.62 -14.65 0.56
C ARG A 115 -1.97 -15.35 0.40
N GLU A 116 -2.63 -15.70 1.50
CA GLU A 116 -3.96 -16.33 1.45
C GLU A 116 -5.07 -15.32 1.15
N LEU A 117 -5.08 -14.19 1.84
CA LEU A 117 -6.20 -13.23 1.88
C LEU A 117 -6.14 -12.18 0.76
N LEU A 118 -4.95 -11.76 0.33
CA LEU A 118 -4.83 -10.71 -0.68
C LEU A 118 -5.28 -11.22 -2.06
N PRO A 119 -5.98 -10.37 -2.84
CA PRO A 119 -6.35 -10.71 -4.21
C PRO A 119 -5.15 -11.03 -5.09
N LYS A 120 -5.34 -12.02 -5.96
CA LYS A 120 -4.37 -12.52 -6.94
C LYS A 120 -4.85 -12.13 -8.34
N ALA A 121 -3.95 -12.20 -9.32
CA ALA A 121 -4.35 -12.06 -10.73
C ALA A 121 -5.30 -13.20 -11.15
N ASP A 122 -6.10 -13.00 -12.20
CA ASP A 122 -7.03 -14.01 -12.71
C ASP A 122 -6.34 -15.32 -13.11
N ASP A 123 -5.08 -15.24 -13.51
CA ASP A 123 -4.23 -16.34 -13.95
C ASP A 123 -2.98 -16.53 -13.08
N GLY A 124 -2.97 -15.98 -11.85
CA GLY A 124 -1.85 -16.03 -10.92
C GLY A 124 -2.19 -16.67 -9.57
N GLU A 125 -1.16 -17.08 -8.85
CA GLU A 125 -1.21 -17.69 -7.52
C GLU A 125 -0.62 -16.78 -6.44
N GLU A 126 0.21 -15.80 -6.81
CA GLU A 126 0.84 -14.86 -5.88
C GLU A 126 0.01 -13.58 -5.68
N PRO A 127 0.07 -12.97 -4.48
CA PRO A 127 -0.68 -11.76 -4.16
C PRO A 127 -0.22 -10.56 -5.00
N LEU A 128 -1.16 -9.71 -5.37
CA LEU A 128 -0.89 -8.48 -6.11
C LEU A 128 -0.35 -7.38 -5.19
N PRO A 129 0.74 -6.68 -5.55
CA PRO A 129 1.30 -5.60 -4.73
C PRO A 129 0.34 -4.43 -4.55
N GLU A 130 -0.60 -4.21 -5.47
CA GLU A 130 -1.70 -3.26 -5.33
C GLU A 130 -2.59 -3.61 -4.13
N GLY A 131 -2.84 -4.90 -3.91
CA GLY A 131 -3.58 -5.39 -2.76
C GLY A 131 -2.86 -5.10 -1.44
N LEU A 132 -1.53 -5.31 -1.42
CA LEU A 132 -0.74 -4.96 -0.25
C LEU A 132 -0.66 -3.44 -0.04
N PHE A 133 -0.53 -2.65 -1.09
CA PHE A 133 -0.56 -1.19 -0.96
C PHE A 133 -1.87 -0.70 -0.33
N TRP A 134 -3.01 -1.27 -0.74
CA TRP A 134 -4.30 -0.98 -0.10
C TRP A 134 -4.29 -1.34 1.39
N LEU A 135 -3.79 -2.53 1.75
CA LEU A 135 -3.66 -2.96 3.15
C LEU A 135 -2.78 -1.98 3.93
N LEU A 136 -1.62 -1.59 3.42
CA LEU A 136 -0.69 -0.66 4.07
C LEU A 136 -1.31 0.73 4.30
N VAL A 137 -2.15 1.20 3.38
CA VAL A 137 -2.78 2.53 3.47
C VAL A 137 -4.02 2.53 4.37
N THR A 138 -4.78 1.42 4.41
CA THR A 138 -6.10 1.38 5.05
C THR A 138 -6.17 0.51 6.30
N GLY A 139 -5.28 -0.46 6.45
CA GLY A 139 -5.37 -1.54 7.44
C GLY A 139 -6.42 -2.60 7.09
N GLU A 140 -6.99 -2.58 5.88
CA GLU A 140 -8.09 -3.47 5.48
C GLU A 140 -7.68 -4.35 4.29
N ILE A 141 -8.16 -5.60 4.26
CA ILE A 141 -7.99 -6.48 3.10
C ILE A 141 -8.91 -6.01 1.97
N PRO A 142 -8.38 -5.66 0.78
CA PRO A 142 -9.20 -5.18 -0.33
C PRO A 142 -10.00 -6.28 -1.01
N SER A 143 -11.12 -5.90 -1.62
CA SER A 143 -11.83 -6.73 -2.59
C SER A 143 -11.09 -6.80 -3.93
N LYS A 144 -11.42 -7.80 -4.74
CA LYS A 144 -10.86 -7.94 -6.09
C LYS A 144 -11.15 -6.73 -6.97
N GLU A 145 -12.35 -6.16 -6.87
CA GLU A 145 -12.77 -4.98 -7.63
C GLU A 145 -11.98 -3.73 -7.22
N GLN A 146 -11.64 -3.60 -5.93
CA GLN A 146 -10.79 -2.50 -5.43
C GLN A 146 -9.37 -2.62 -5.98
N VAL A 147 -8.80 -3.83 -5.99
CA VAL A 147 -7.47 -4.08 -6.56
C VAL A 147 -7.43 -3.83 -8.07
N GLN A 148 -8.46 -4.26 -8.80
CA GLN A 148 -8.59 -3.97 -10.24
C GLN A 148 -8.70 -2.47 -10.52
N ALA A 149 -9.49 -1.74 -9.73
CA ALA A 149 -9.61 -0.29 -9.85
C ALA A 149 -8.27 0.42 -9.57
N LEU A 150 -7.53 -0.05 -8.56
CA LEU A 150 -6.21 0.49 -8.20
C LEU A 150 -5.17 0.19 -9.29
N SER A 151 -5.19 -1.01 -9.88
CA SER A 151 -4.33 -1.39 -11.00
C SER A 151 -4.56 -0.46 -12.21
N ALA A 152 -5.82 -0.20 -12.55
CA ALA A 152 -6.18 0.73 -13.63
C ALA A 152 -5.77 2.17 -13.32
N GLU A 153 -5.88 2.61 -12.06
CA GLU A 153 -5.43 3.93 -11.63
C GLU A 153 -3.91 4.08 -11.76
N PHE A 154 -3.14 3.06 -11.35
CA PHE A 154 -1.69 3.06 -11.54
C PHE A 154 -1.30 3.09 -13.02
N ALA A 155 -1.96 2.29 -13.86
CA ALA A 155 -1.70 2.31 -15.29
C ALA A 155 -1.99 3.69 -15.91
N ALA A 156 -3.10 4.34 -15.51
CA ALA A 156 -3.49 5.65 -16.01
C ALA A 156 -2.51 6.79 -15.61
N ARG A 157 -1.85 6.66 -14.45
CA ARG A 157 -0.90 7.65 -13.90
C ARG A 157 0.57 7.36 -14.28
N SER A 158 0.83 6.30 -15.03
CA SER A 158 2.18 5.76 -15.26
C SER A 158 3.08 6.59 -16.18
N ALA A 159 2.52 7.52 -16.96
CA ALA A 159 3.28 8.31 -17.91
C ALA A 159 4.31 9.22 -17.20
N ILE A 160 5.55 9.21 -17.69
CA ILE A 160 6.61 10.09 -17.22
C ILE A 160 6.79 11.28 -18.18
N PRO A 161 7.09 12.48 -17.68
CA PRO A 161 7.35 13.64 -18.53
C PRO A 161 8.55 13.44 -19.45
N SER A 162 8.49 13.98 -20.68
CA SER A 162 9.57 13.82 -21.67
C SER A 162 10.94 14.30 -21.19
N PHE A 163 10.98 15.36 -20.37
CA PHE A 163 12.25 15.86 -19.82
C PHE A 163 12.91 14.85 -18.86
N VAL A 164 12.14 13.99 -18.20
CA VAL A 164 12.66 12.92 -17.35
C VAL A 164 13.16 11.75 -18.19
N GLU A 165 12.48 11.44 -19.29
CA GLU A 165 12.96 10.46 -20.27
C GLU A 165 14.32 10.87 -20.84
N ASP A 166 14.42 12.10 -21.33
CA ASP A 166 15.65 12.67 -21.86
C ASP A 166 16.79 12.67 -20.82
N LEU A 167 16.46 12.93 -19.55
CA LEU A 167 17.44 12.93 -18.46
C LEU A 167 18.02 11.53 -18.22
N ILE A 168 17.16 10.50 -18.22
CA ILE A 168 17.58 9.09 -18.06
C ILE A 168 18.38 8.64 -19.29
N ASP A 169 17.91 8.95 -20.49
CA ASP A 169 18.54 8.52 -21.75
C ASP A 169 19.92 9.15 -21.99
N ARG A 170 20.18 10.31 -21.37
CA ARG A 170 21.49 10.99 -21.43
C ARG A 170 22.47 10.52 -20.37
N CYS A 171 22.05 9.72 -19.39
CA CYS A 171 22.98 9.17 -18.41
C CYS A 171 23.97 8.22 -19.10
N PRO A 172 25.28 8.28 -18.75
CA PRO A 172 26.22 7.30 -19.29
C PRO A 172 25.89 5.91 -18.71
N ASN A 173 26.01 4.86 -19.51
CA ASN A 173 25.75 3.48 -19.08
C ASN A 173 26.66 2.99 -17.95
N THR A 174 27.73 3.72 -17.65
CA THR A 174 28.64 3.47 -16.50
C THR A 174 28.12 4.07 -15.19
N LEU A 175 27.13 4.97 -15.22
CA LEU A 175 26.53 5.52 -14.01
C LEU A 175 25.64 4.46 -13.36
N HIS A 176 25.85 4.22 -12.07
CA HIS A 176 25.14 3.17 -11.34
C HIS A 176 23.61 3.32 -11.46
N PRO A 177 22.85 2.23 -11.71
CA PRO A 177 21.39 2.31 -11.92
C PRO A 177 20.63 3.03 -10.80
N MET A 178 21.03 2.83 -9.53
CA MET A 178 20.41 3.54 -8.40
C MET A 178 20.67 5.06 -8.42
N SER A 179 21.82 5.50 -8.95
CA SER A 179 22.10 6.94 -9.11
C SER A 179 21.22 7.55 -10.20
N GLN A 180 21.02 6.83 -11.31
CA GLN A 180 20.08 7.24 -12.37
C GLN A 180 18.64 7.27 -11.83
N PHE A 181 18.26 6.27 -11.04
CA PHE A 181 16.93 6.17 -10.43
C PHE A 181 16.66 7.33 -9.47
N SER A 182 17.59 7.61 -8.55
CA SER A 182 17.48 8.76 -7.64
C SER A 182 17.41 10.08 -8.40
N LEU A 183 18.22 10.27 -9.44
CA LEU A 183 18.21 11.47 -10.28
C LEU A 183 16.83 11.67 -10.93
N ALA A 184 16.27 10.62 -11.52
CA ALA A 184 14.96 10.66 -12.17
C ALA A 184 13.83 10.95 -11.17
N VAL A 185 13.83 10.30 -10.00
CA VAL A 185 12.84 10.55 -8.95
C VAL A 185 12.94 11.99 -8.42
N THR A 186 14.15 12.53 -8.25
CA THR A 186 14.33 13.95 -7.91
C THR A 186 13.80 14.87 -9.02
N ALA A 187 13.98 14.53 -10.30
CA ALA A 187 13.46 15.33 -11.40
C ALA A 187 11.92 15.31 -11.48
N LEU A 188 11.28 14.18 -11.15
CA LEU A 188 9.82 14.08 -11.08
C LEU A 188 9.18 15.02 -10.04
N GLN A 189 9.96 15.48 -9.06
CA GLN A 189 9.49 16.45 -8.06
C GLN A 189 8.99 17.76 -8.69
N HIS A 190 9.48 18.14 -9.88
CA HIS A 190 9.02 19.33 -10.62
C HIS A 190 7.48 19.39 -10.74
N ASP A 191 6.83 18.24 -10.94
CA ASP A 191 5.39 18.17 -11.15
C ASP A 191 4.57 18.00 -9.86
N SER A 192 5.22 17.89 -8.69
CA SER A 192 4.59 17.66 -7.39
C SER A 192 3.41 18.60 -7.12
N ASN A 193 2.24 18.00 -6.86
CA ASN A 193 1.02 18.69 -6.47
C ASN A 193 1.15 19.26 -5.06
N PHE A 194 1.77 18.51 -4.13
CA PHE A 194 1.97 18.97 -2.76
C PHE A 194 2.89 20.18 -2.70
N ALA A 195 4.00 20.20 -3.44
CA ALA A 195 4.91 21.35 -3.48
C ALA A 195 4.19 22.62 -3.94
N LYS A 196 3.37 22.53 -5.00
CA LYS A 196 2.56 23.64 -5.51
C LYS A 196 1.51 24.09 -4.49
N ALA A 197 0.75 23.15 -3.91
CA ALA A 197 -0.29 23.44 -2.93
C ALA A 197 0.26 24.07 -1.65
N TYR A 198 1.41 23.58 -1.17
CA TYR A 198 2.09 24.13 0.00
C TYR A 198 2.52 25.58 -0.21
N GLN A 199 3.07 25.92 -1.39
CA GLN A 199 3.44 27.30 -1.74
C GLN A 199 2.22 28.23 -1.79
N THR A 200 1.04 27.72 -2.14
CA THR A 200 -0.21 28.49 -2.12
C THR A 200 -0.86 28.62 -0.74
N GLY A 201 -0.25 28.04 0.32
CA GLY A 201 -0.71 28.20 1.69
C GLY A 201 -1.87 27.29 2.10
N VAL A 202 -1.93 26.07 1.55
CA VAL A 202 -2.98 25.09 1.88
C VAL A 202 -3.02 24.74 3.38
N ASN A 203 -4.20 24.36 3.90
CA ASN A 203 -4.35 24.02 5.30
C ASN A 203 -3.58 22.75 5.67
N LYS A 204 -2.95 22.72 6.85
CA LYS A 204 -2.23 21.55 7.36
C LYS A 204 -3.08 20.27 7.40
N ASN A 205 -4.38 20.39 7.69
CA ASN A 205 -5.30 19.25 7.73
C ASN A 205 -5.55 18.63 6.34
N GLU A 206 -5.22 19.36 5.27
CA GLU A 206 -5.42 18.96 3.88
C GLU A 206 -4.12 18.47 3.22
N TYR A 207 -2.97 18.55 3.90
CA TYR A 207 -1.67 18.14 3.33
C TYR A 207 -1.69 16.71 2.76
N TRP A 208 -2.33 15.79 3.49
CA TRP A 208 -2.40 14.40 3.09
C TRP A 208 -3.14 14.18 1.77
N LEU A 209 -4.07 15.08 1.38
CA LEU A 209 -4.81 14.97 0.12
C LEU A 209 -3.90 15.11 -1.10
N TYR A 210 -2.91 15.99 -1.01
CA TYR A 210 -1.93 16.24 -2.08
C TYR A 210 -0.75 15.27 -1.99
N LEU A 211 -0.35 14.89 -0.78
CA LEU A 211 0.63 13.83 -0.58
C LEU A 211 0.14 12.50 -1.16
N TYR A 212 -1.15 12.18 -1.00
CA TYR A 212 -1.77 11.02 -1.63
C TYR A 212 -1.62 11.06 -3.15
N GLU A 213 -1.94 12.18 -3.80
CA GLU A 213 -1.80 12.29 -5.27
C GLU A 213 -0.34 12.10 -5.72
N ASP A 214 0.60 12.75 -5.03
CA ASP A 214 2.02 12.62 -5.38
C ASP A 214 2.57 11.22 -5.12
N ALA A 215 2.14 10.54 -4.05
CA ALA A 215 2.53 9.16 -3.77
C ALA A 215 1.98 8.19 -4.82
N MET A 216 0.69 8.33 -5.18
CA MET A 216 0.05 7.55 -6.23
C MET A 216 0.74 7.76 -7.58
N ASP A 217 1.00 9.01 -7.96
CA ASP A 217 1.71 9.36 -9.19
C ASP A 217 3.13 8.81 -9.20
N LEU A 218 3.86 8.92 -8.08
CA LEU A 218 5.22 8.43 -7.99
C LEU A 218 5.28 6.92 -8.19
N ILE A 219 4.52 6.14 -7.41
CA ILE A 219 4.46 4.68 -7.50
C ILE A 219 4.14 4.26 -8.94
N SER A 220 3.13 4.88 -9.55
CA SER A 220 2.69 4.59 -10.93
C SER A 220 3.79 4.80 -11.97
N LYS A 221 4.68 5.78 -11.76
CA LYS A 221 5.76 6.14 -12.68
C LYS A 221 7.03 5.31 -12.51
N LEU A 222 7.23 4.67 -11.35
CA LEU A 222 8.45 3.91 -11.04
C LEU A 222 8.76 2.78 -12.05
N PRO A 223 7.80 2.00 -12.58
CA PRO A 223 8.11 0.95 -13.56
C PRO A 223 8.72 1.49 -14.83
N ASN A 224 8.22 2.63 -15.34
CA ASN A 224 8.76 3.27 -16.54
C ASN A 224 10.17 3.84 -16.28
N VAL A 225 10.40 4.44 -15.10
CA VAL A 225 11.74 4.93 -14.71
C VAL A 225 12.74 3.78 -14.59
N ALA A 226 12.44 2.79 -13.75
CA ALA A 226 13.32 1.65 -13.49
C ALA A 226 13.56 0.83 -14.77
N GLY A 227 12.50 0.63 -15.55
CA GLY A 227 12.53 -0.08 -16.81
C GLY A 227 13.37 0.60 -17.89
N ARG A 228 13.23 1.92 -18.04
CA ARG A 228 14.07 2.71 -18.97
C ARG A 228 15.54 2.61 -18.59
N ILE A 229 15.88 2.76 -17.31
CA ILE A 229 17.25 2.60 -16.80
C ILE A 229 17.78 1.19 -17.11
N TYR A 230 17.02 0.15 -16.76
CA TYR A 230 17.42 -1.24 -17.04
C TYR A 230 17.67 -1.46 -18.52
N ARG A 231 16.81 -0.92 -19.40
CA ARG A 231 16.98 -1.09 -20.84
C ARG A 231 18.12 -0.29 -21.43
N ASN A 232 18.40 0.91 -20.93
CA ASN A 232 19.53 1.72 -21.38
C ASN A 232 20.87 1.05 -21.01
N VAL A 233 20.94 0.49 -19.80
CA VAL A 233 22.18 -0.13 -19.28
C VAL A 233 22.40 -1.54 -19.86
N TYR A 234 21.34 -2.34 -20.02
CA TYR A 234 21.47 -3.79 -20.30
C TYR A 234 20.80 -4.27 -21.59
N LYS A 235 20.00 -3.44 -22.29
CA LYS A 235 19.21 -3.83 -23.47
C LYS A 235 19.29 -2.77 -24.58
N ASP A 236 18.17 -2.53 -25.28
CA ASP A 236 18.05 -1.70 -26.48
C ASP A 236 17.55 -0.26 -26.21
N GLY A 237 17.39 0.11 -24.93
CA GLY A 237 16.85 1.40 -24.51
C GLY A 237 15.37 1.65 -24.81
N LYS A 238 14.63 0.68 -25.36
CA LYS A 238 13.23 0.89 -25.80
C LYS A 238 12.21 0.39 -24.80
N VAL A 239 11.49 1.30 -24.16
CA VAL A 239 10.43 0.96 -23.20
C VAL A 239 9.11 0.65 -23.94
N PRO A 240 8.52 -0.55 -23.77
CA PRO A 240 7.20 -0.84 -24.32
C PRO A 240 6.09 -0.10 -23.54
N PRO A 241 4.92 0.14 -24.17
CA PRO A 241 3.82 0.82 -23.49
C PRO A 241 3.18 -0.05 -22.40
N ILE A 242 2.69 0.63 -21.36
CA ILE A 242 1.86 0.07 -20.28
C ILE A 242 0.53 -0.44 -20.86
N GLU A 243 0.09 -1.61 -20.38
CA GLU A 243 -1.21 -2.20 -20.66
C GLU A 243 -2.21 -1.80 -19.56
N PRO A 244 -3.27 -1.02 -19.88
CA PRO A 244 -4.22 -0.53 -18.87
C PRO A 244 -5.06 -1.60 -18.17
N ASP A 245 -5.18 -2.77 -18.78
CA ASP A 245 -5.95 -3.93 -18.30
C ASP A 245 -5.10 -4.93 -17.51
N ARG A 246 -3.81 -4.64 -17.29
CA ARG A 246 -2.86 -5.50 -16.59
C ARG A 246 -2.40 -4.90 -15.28
N ASP A 247 -2.03 -5.78 -14.35
CA ASP A 247 -1.48 -5.40 -13.05
C ASP A 247 -0.09 -4.75 -13.16
N TYR A 248 0.31 -4.10 -12.08
CA TYR A 248 1.56 -3.36 -11.91
C TYR A 248 2.78 -4.25 -12.15
N SER A 249 2.75 -5.48 -11.63
CA SER A 249 3.88 -6.43 -11.73
C SER A 249 4.03 -6.96 -13.15
N TYR A 250 2.93 -7.31 -13.81
CA TYR A 250 2.94 -7.69 -15.22
C TYR A 250 3.50 -6.56 -16.10
N ASN A 251 3.04 -5.33 -15.87
CA ASN A 251 3.52 -4.16 -16.62
C ASN A 251 5.03 -3.94 -16.42
N LEU A 252 5.52 -4.08 -15.19
CA LEU A 252 6.97 -4.06 -14.93
C LEU A 252 7.69 -5.20 -15.66
N ALA A 253 7.18 -6.43 -15.60
CA ALA A 253 7.75 -7.58 -16.30
C ALA A 253 7.84 -7.35 -17.81
N LYS A 254 6.78 -6.81 -18.42
CA LYS A 254 6.73 -6.43 -19.83
C LYS A 254 7.79 -5.39 -20.16
N ILE A 255 7.90 -4.34 -19.34
CA ILE A 255 8.92 -3.32 -19.51
C ILE A 255 10.32 -3.93 -19.41
N LEU A 256 10.58 -4.85 -18.49
CA LEU A 256 11.87 -5.54 -18.38
C LEU A 256 12.13 -6.55 -19.52
N GLY A 257 11.11 -6.91 -20.30
CA GLY A 257 11.19 -7.84 -21.43
C GLY A 257 10.96 -9.31 -21.07
N TYR A 258 10.21 -9.58 -20.00
CA TYR A 258 9.99 -10.92 -19.45
C TYR A 258 8.50 -11.27 -19.23
N SER A 259 7.56 -10.51 -19.81
CA SER A 259 6.11 -10.78 -19.66
C SER A 259 5.67 -12.14 -20.20
N ASP A 260 6.39 -12.71 -21.17
CA ASP A 260 6.08 -14.03 -21.73
C ASP A 260 6.44 -15.18 -20.78
N ASN A 261 7.25 -14.90 -19.74
CA ASN A 261 7.60 -15.86 -18.70
C ASN A 261 6.67 -15.70 -17.49
N LYS A 262 5.66 -16.56 -17.40
CA LYS A 262 4.67 -16.54 -16.31
C LYS A 262 5.31 -16.64 -14.92
N ASP A 263 6.30 -17.51 -14.74
CA ASP A 263 6.98 -17.69 -13.45
C ASP A 263 7.71 -16.41 -13.03
N PHE A 264 8.24 -15.65 -14.00
CA PHE A 264 8.88 -14.36 -13.71
C PHE A 264 7.87 -13.27 -13.32
N VAL A 265 6.68 -13.26 -13.93
CA VAL A 265 5.60 -12.35 -13.54
C VAL A 265 5.12 -12.66 -12.12
N GLU A 266 4.91 -13.93 -11.79
CA GLU A 266 4.55 -14.38 -10.44
C GLU A 266 5.64 -14.04 -9.42
N LEU A 267 6.91 -14.27 -9.78
CA LEU A 267 8.04 -13.86 -8.96
C LEU A 267 8.01 -12.36 -8.68
N LEU A 268 7.72 -11.51 -9.68
CA LEU A 268 7.64 -10.07 -9.47
C LEU A 268 6.46 -9.66 -8.58
N ARG A 269 5.30 -10.30 -8.73
CA ARG A 269 4.13 -10.09 -7.85
C ARG A 269 4.49 -10.36 -6.39
N LEU A 270 5.09 -11.51 -6.12
CA LEU A 270 5.55 -11.87 -4.78
C LEU A 270 6.71 -10.96 -4.31
N TYR A 271 7.71 -10.72 -5.14
CA TYR A 271 8.90 -9.94 -4.80
C TYR A 271 8.53 -8.51 -4.37
N LEU A 272 7.68 -7.83 -5.15
CA LEU A 272 7.23 -6.47 -4.84
C LEU A 272 6.34 -6.43 -3.60
N THR A 273 5.59 -7.50 -3.35
CA THR A 273 4.76 -7.63 -2.15
C THR A 273 5.63 -7.79 -0.90
N ILE A 274 6.53 -8.78 -0.84
CA ILE A 274 7.27 -9.07 0.39
C ILE A 274 8.38 -8.06 0.73
N HIS A 275 8.82 -7.25 -0.25
CA HIS A 275 9.81 -6.19 -0.03
C HIS A 275 9.19 -4.79 0.05
N SER A 276 7.85 -4.69 0.15
CA SER A 276 7.17 -3.39 0.15
C SER A 276 7.50 -2.53 1.37
N ASP A 277 7.64 -3.17 2.54
CA ASP A 277 7.87 -2.47 3.81
C ASP A 277 8.55 -3.39 4.84
N HIS A 278 9.32 -2.80 5.75
CA HIS A 278 9.96 -3.51 6.87
C HIS A 278 10.32 -2.53 8.01
N GLU A 279 9.29 -2.10 8.73
CA GLU A 279 9.35 -1.06 9.77
C GLU A 279 9.96 0.28 9.29
N GLY A 280 10.00 1.27 10.17
CA GLY A 280 10.58 2.59 9.87
C GLY A 280 12.03 2.78 10.30
N GLY A 281 12.66 1.75 10.90
CA GLY A 281 14.02 1.86 11.46
C GLY A 281 15.15 1.69 10.44
N ASN A 282 14.87 1.09 9.29
CA ASN A 282 15.84 0.93 8.20
C ASN A 282 16.14 2.30 7.56
N VAL A 283 17.34 2.45 6.97
CA VAL A 283 17.83 3.75 6.47
C VAL A 283 16.93 4.31 5.37
N SER A 284 16.42 3.47 4.46
CA SER A 284 15.52 3.89 3.39
C SER A 284 14.23 4.50 3.92
N ALA A 285 13.54 3.83 4.83
CA ALA A 285 12.29 4.30 5.42
C ALA A 285 12.52 5.50 6.34
N HIS A 286 13.53 5.44 7.22
CA HIS A 286 13.82 6.54 8.14
C HIS A 286 14.15 7.84 7.41
N THR A 287 14.86 7.77 6.28
CA THR A 287 15.19 8.96 5.47
C THR A 287 13.95 9.67 4.92
N THR A 288 12.84 8.95 4.69
CA THR A 288 11.60 9.58 4.17
C THR A 288 10.76 10.28 5.24
N VAL A 289 10.97 9.94 6.52
CA VAL A 289 10.17 10.46 7.65
C VAL A 289 10.95 11.38 8.59
N ILE A 290 12.25 11.57 8.33
CA ILE A 290 13.07 12.49 9.10
C ILE A 290 12.52 13.92 8.97
N LYS A 291 12.41 14.61 10.11
CA LYS A 291 11.92 15.99 10.22
C LYS A 291 13.03 16.92 10.63
#